data_AF-A0AA88DY06-F1
#
_entry.id   AF-A0AA88DY06-F1
#
_cell.length_a   1.000
_cell.length_b   1.000
_cell.length_c   1.000
_cell.angle_alpha   90.00
_cell.angle_beta   90.00
_cell.angle_gamma   90.00
#
_symmetry.space_group_name_H-M   'P 1'
#
loop_
_entity.id
_entity.type
_entity.pdbx_description
1 polymer ?
#
loop_
_entity_poly.entity_id
_entity_poly.type
_entity_poly.pdbx_seq_one_letter_code
_entity_poly.pdbx_strand_id
1 'polypeptide(L)'
;MWRLKIGDGGNDPYIFSTNNFVGRQIWEFDPDAGTPEERATVEDARLNFVKHHRQVKRPSSDLLWRMQLLREKDFKQEIPPVMVMDGEIITHEKITTTLTRAAHYLSALQASDGHWPAENTSPFFSLPPLVICLYITGHLNIIFSAEHRKEILRNIYNHQNEDGGWGLHAEGHSNMFCTTLNYICMRILGEGPDGGQENSCAKARKWVLDHGGVTYIPSWGKTWLSILGAFEWAGCNPMPPEFWIAPSFLPMHPAYGTIFTGQPDQSSTLPSVDRTT
;
A
#
# COMPACT_ATOMS: atom_id res chain seq x y z
N MET A 1 20.90 4.11 -0.39
CA MET A 1 20.11 2.95 0.06
C MET A 1 18.90 3.43 0.83
N TRP A 2 17.77 2.74 0.74
CA TRP A 2 16.59 3.03 1.57
C TRP A 2 16.78 2.50 2.97
N ARG A 3 16.54 3.33 3.99
CA ARG A 3 16.62 2.97 5.41
C ARG A 3 15.24 3.09 6.06
N LEU A 4 14.89 2.11 6.89
CA LEU A 4 13.71 2.22 7.75
C LEU A 4 14.06 3.13 8.93
N LYS A 5 13.30 4.21 9.11
CA LYS A 5 13.42 5.12 10.25
C LYS A 5 12.20 4.99 11.14
N ILE A 6 12.43 4.70 12.41
CA ILE A 6 11.41 4.65 13.46
C ILE A 6 11.13 6.08 13.95
N GLY A 7 9.87 6.37 14.25
CA GLY A 7 9.45 7.68 14.73
C GLY A 7 10.16 8.07 16.02
N ASP A 8 10.90 9.18 15.98
CA ASP A 8 11.60 9.77 17.12
C ASP A 8 10.86 11.00 17.70
N GLY A 9 9.71 11.34 17.10
CA GLY A 9 8.84 12.43 17.55
C GLY A 9 9.47 13.81 17.47
N GLY A 10 10.19 14.08 16.38
CA GLY A 10 10.90 15.34 16.13
C GLY A 10 10.16 16.60 16.59
N ASN A 11 10.94 17.62 16.98
CA ASN A 11 10.46 18.91 17.53
C ASN A 11 9.74 19.82 16.50
N ASP A 12 8.95 19.26 15.60
CA ASP A 12 8.16 20.01 14.62
C ASP A 12 6.77 20.34 15.19
N PRO A 13 6.42 21.62 15.38
CA PRO A 13 5.13 22.01 15.94
C PRO A 13 3.93 21.66 15.06
N TYR A 14 4.15 21.33 13.78
CA TYR A 14 3.09 20.92 12.84
C TYR A 14 2.89 19.41 12.78
N ILE A 15 3.72 18.63 13.47
CA ILE A 15 3.62 17.18 13.50
C ILE A 15 3.14 16.76 14.90
N PHE A 16 1.94 16.17 14.98
CA PHE A 16 1.33 15.70 16.23
C PHE A 16 1.00 14.20 16.15
N SER A 17 1.24 13.47 17.23
CA SER A 17 0.78 12.08 17.41
C SER A 17 0.21 11.90 18.81
N THR A 18 -0.90 11.16 18.93
CA THR A 18 -1.56 10.86 20.21
C THR A 18 -0.77 9.89 21.10
N ASN A 19 0.27 9.26 20.56
CA ASN A 19 1.10 8.26 21.26
C ASN A 19 2.59 8.60 21.29
N ASN A 20 2.95 9.89 21.18
CA ASN A 20 4.35 10.34 21.11
C ASN A 20 5.15 9.62 20.01
N PHE A 21 4.51 9.37 18.86
CA PHE A 21 5.10 8.77 17.66
C PHE A 21 5.55 7.31 17.76
N VAL A 22 5.30 6.66 18.89
CA VAL A 22 5.54 5.22 19.05
C VAL A 22 4.77 4.45 17.99
N GLY A 23 5.37 3.45 17.36
CA GLY A 23 4.72 2.67 16.30
C GLY A 23 4.67 3.35 14.94
N ARG A 24 5.33 4.50 14.77
CA ARG A 24 5.46 5.17 13.47
C ARG A 24 6.76 4.76 12.80
N GLN A 25 6.70 4.64 11.48
CA GLN A 25 7.85 4.32 10.65
C GLN A 25 7.77 5.05 9.31
N ILE A 26 8.91 5.39 8.75
CA ILE A 26 9.05 5.94 7.39
C ILE A 26 10.25 5.31 6.69
N TRP A 27 10.25 5.36 5.36
CA TRP A 27 11.43 5.04 4.55
C TRP A 27 12.12 6.34 4.14
N GLU A 28 13.43 6.42 4.38
CA GLU A 28 14.27 7.52 3.92
C GLU A 28 15.36 7.02 2.99
N PHE A 29 15.67 7.80 1.96
CA PHE A 29 16.78 7.46 1.07
C PHE A 29 18.05 8.19 1.50
N ASP A 30 19.09 7.43 1.78
CA ASP A 30 20.42 7.95 2.11
C ASP A 30 21.44 7.42 1.07
N PRO A 31 22.05 8.28 0.23
CA PRO A 31 22.99 7.86 -0.80
C PRO A 31 24.29 7.23 -0.24
N ASP A 32 24.63 7.53 1.01
CA ASP A 32 25.85 7.10 1.69
C ASP A 32 25.60 5.93 2.65
N ALA A 33 24.34 5.61 2.95
CA ALA A 33 23.97 4.46 3.78
C ALA A 33 24.43 3.11 3.19
N GLY A 34 25.02 2.31 4.07
CA GLY A 34 25.36 0.90 3.88
C GLY A 34 26.61 0.64 3.05
N THR A 35 27.27 -0.49 3.32
CA THR A 35 28.48 -0.92 2.59
C THR A 35 28.14 -1.36 1.16
N PRO A 36 29.13 -1.44 0.24
CA PRO A 36 28.90 -1.95 -1.10
C PRO A 36 28.24 -3.34 -1.13
N GLU A 37 28.62 -4.23 -0.21
CA GLU A 37 28.07 -5.58 -0.08
C GLU A 37 26.60 -5.55 0.37
N GLU A 38 26.26 -4.64 1.28
CA GLU A 38 24.88 -4.48 1.75
C GLU A 38 23.97 -3.96 0.63
N ARG A 39 24.44 -2.95 -0.12
CA ARG A 39 23.74 -2.42 -1.28
C ARG A 39 23.54 -3.49 -2.34
N ALA A 40 24.55 -4.34 -2.57
CA ALA A 40 24.46 -5.46 -3.50
C ALA A 40 23.43 -6.50 -3.02
N THR A 41 23.38 -6.79 -1.72
CA THR A 41 22.38 -7.72 -1.14
C THR A 41 20.95 -7.20 -1.32
N VAL A 42 20.73 -5.91 -1.11
CA VAL A 42 19.43 -5.27 -1.36
C VAL A 42 19.04 -5.36 -2.83
N GLU A 43 19.98 -5.13 -3.74
CA GLU A 43 19.71 -5.20 -5.17
C GLU A 43 19.47 -6.64 -5.65
N ASP A 44 20.20 -7.63 -5.13
CA ASP A 44 19.95 -9.04 -5.41
C ASP A 44 18.56 -9.46 -4.94
N ALA A 45 18.14 -9.02 -3.75
CA ALA A 45 16.79 -9.25 -3.24
C ALA A 45 15.70 -8.67 -4.17
N ARG A 46 15.93 -7.47 -4.72
CA ARG A 46 15.03 -6.84 -5.69
C ARG A 46 14.97 -7.61 -7.00
N LEU A 47 16.11 -8.01 -7.55
CA LEU A 47 16.19 -8.79 -8.78
C LEU A 47 15.55 -10.16 -8.62
N ASN A 48 15.76 -10.80 -7.46
CA ASN A 48 15.11 -12.06 -7.11
C ASN A 48 13.59 -11.90 -7.11
N PHE A 49 13.07 -10.85 -6.45
CA PHE A 49 11.65 -10.55 -6.48
C PHE A 49 11.13 -10.36 -7.91
N VAL A 50 11.79 -9.55 -8.74
CA VAL A 50 11.37 -9.35 -10.15
C VAL A 50 11.37 -10.66 -10.94
N LYS A 51 12.29 -11.59 -10.68
CA LYS A 51 12.30 -12.90 -11.36
C LYS A 51 11.19 -13.83 -10.91
N HIS A 52 10.79 -13.79 -9.63
CA HIS A 52 9.95 -14.81 -9.00
C HIS A 52 8.56 -14.32 -8.54
N HIS A 53 8.27 -13.02 -8.57
CA HIS A 53 7.01 -12.44 -8.08
C HIS A 53 5.75 -12.99 -8.76
N ARG A 54 5.88 -13.63 -9.92
CA ARG A 54 4.76 -14.30 -10.60
C ARG A 54 4.53 -15.74 -10.14
N GLN A 55 5.56 -16.39 -9.57
CA GLN A 55 5.53 -17.77 -9.11
C GLN A 55 5.22 -17.87 -7.61
N VAL A 56 5.62 -16.87 -6.84
CA VAL A 56 5.38 -16.77 -5.39
C VAL A 56 4.18 -15.85 -5.15
N LYS A 57 3.23 -16.26 -4.30
CA LYS A 57 2.06 -15.42 -3.96
C LYS A 57 2.49 -14.05 -3.41
N ARG A 58 1.73 -13.03 -3.80
CA ARG A 58 2.17 -11.65 -4.06
C ARG A 58 1.92 -10.71 -2.89
N PRO A 59 2.90 -10.55 -1.98
CA PRO A 59 3.22 -9.19 -1.55
C PRO A 59 4.71 -8.89 -1.67
N SER A 60 5.04 -7.61 -1.87
CA SER A 60 6.38 -7.07 -1.70
C SER A 60 6.84 -7.46 -0.31
N SER A 61 7.65 -8.52 -0.25
CA SER A 61 7.99 -9.09 1.05
C SER A 61 8.69 -8.01 1.85
N ASP A 62 8.31 -7.90 3.12
CA ASP A 62 8.91 -7.16 4.24
C ASP A 62 10.43 -7.38 4.43
N LEU A 63 11.12 -7.89 3.41
CA LEU A 63 12.47 -8.38 3.42
C LEU A 63 13.48 -7.27 3.65
N LEU A 64 13.30 -6.10 3.03
CA LEU A 64 14.28 -5.02 3.17
C LEU A 64 14.40 -4.50 4.60
N TRP A 65 13.28 -4.32 5.32
CA TRP A 65 13.36 -3.90 6.72
C TRP A 65 13.79 -5.04 7.63
N ARG A 66 13.37 -6.29 7.36
CA ARG A 66 13.83 -7.45 8.13
C ARG A 66 15.34 -7.61 8.02
N MET A 67 15.91 -7.44 6.83
CA MET A 67 17.37 -7.41 6.63
C MET A 67 18.05 -6.35 7.49
N GLN A 68 17.47 -5.14 7.57
CA GLN A 68 18.03 -4.05 8.37
C GLN A 68 17.95 -4.32 9.87
N LEU A 69 16.79 -4.69 10.41
CA LEU A 69 16.59 -4.93 11.84
C LEU A 69 17.38 -6.14 12.36
N LEU A 70 17.41 -7.24 11.60
CA LEU A 70 18.18 -8.42 11.99
C LEU A 70 19.67 -8.13 12.02
N ARG A 71 20.17 -7.34 11.06
CA ARG A 71 21.57 -6.92 11.03
C ARG A 71 21.91 -5.99 12.19
N GLU A 72 21.08 -5.00 12.48
CA GLU A 72 21.31 -4.07 13.61
C GLU A 72 21.44 -4.78 14.95
N LYS A 73 20.81 -5.95 15.08
CA LYS A 73 20.87 -6.80 16.28
C LYS A 73 21.90 -7.94 16.20
N ASP A 74 22.73 -7.98 15.15
CA ASP A 74 23.62 -9.12 14.81
C ASP A 74 22.93 -10.48 14.98
N PHE A 75 21.65 -10.54 14.57
CA PHE A 75 20.82 -11.71 14.82
C PHE A 75 21.24 -12.89 13.93
N LYS A 76 21.44 -14.04 14.57
CA LYS A 76 21.67 -15.33 13.89
C LYS A 76 20.63 -16.32 14.37
N GLN A 77 19.96 -16.98 13.42
CA GLN A 77 19.01 -18.03 13.75
C GLN A 77 19.76 -19.33 14.05
N GLU A 78 20.03 -19.56 15.34
CA GLU A 78 20.73 -20.76 15.81
C GLU A 78 19.81 -21.98 15.92
N ILE A 79 18.49 -21.77 16.01
CA ILE A 79 17.52 -22.85 16.15
C ILE A 79 17.22 -23.43 14.75
N PRO A 80 17.54 -24.71 14.50
CA PRO A 80 17.38 -25.31 13.17
C PRO A 80 15.90 -25.41 12.77
N PRO A 81 15.59 -25.29 11.47
CA PRO A 81 14.23 -25.51 10.98
C PRO A 81 13.81 -26.97 11.22
N VAL A 82 12.59 -27.15 11.74
CA VAL A 82 11.99 -28.47 11.89
C VAL A 82 11.26 -28.80 10.59
N MET A 83 11.66 -29.87 9.91
CA MET A 83 10.96 -30.40 8.75
C MET A 83 9.95 -31.45 9.22
N VAL A 84 8.70 -31.33 8.76
CA VAL A 84 7.63 -32.31 8.99
C VAL A 84 7.26 -32.90 7.64
N MET A 85 7.36 -34.22 7.51
CA MET A 85 6.99 -34.93 6.28
C MET A 85 5.51 -35.32 6.30
N ASP A 86 4.92 -35.56 5.12
CA ASP A 86 3.54 -36.00 5.01
C ASP A 86 3.32 -37.33 5.76
N GLY A 87 2.29 -37.38 6.60
CA GLY A 87 1.94 -38.55 7.42
C GLY A 87 2.77 -38.72 8.70
N GLU A 88 3.71 -37.83 8.99
CA GLU A 88 4.52 -37.89 10.20
C GLU A 88 3.74 -37.41 11.44
N ILE A 89 3.89 -38.12 12.56
CA ILE A 89 3.27 -37.72 13.83
C ILE A 89 3.98 -36.47 14.37
N ILE A 90 3.22 -35.39 14.54
CA ILE A 90 3.73 -34.15 15.12
C ILE A 90 3.91 -34.34 16.63
N THR A 91 5.16 -34.32 17.08
CA THR A 91 5.52 -34.46 18.50
C THR A 91 5.52 -33.11 19.22
N HIS A 92 5.34 -33.13 20.55
CA HIS A 92 5.43 -31.92 21.39
C HIS A 92 6.78 -31.20 21.24
N GLU A 93 7.87 -31.96 21.10
CA GLU A 93 9.23 -31.42 20.89
C GLU A 93 9.32 -30.62 19.58
N LYS A 94 8.81 -31.17 18.47
CA LYS A 94 8.78 -30.48 17.17
C LYS A 94 8.01 -29.17 17.24
N ILE A 95 6.85 -29.18 17.92
CA ILE A 95 6.04 -27.97 18.13
C ILE A 95 6.84 -26.95 18.95
N THR A 96 7.42 -27.38 20.07
CA THR A 96 8.16 -26.51 20.99
C THR A 96 9.37 -25.87 20.30
N THR A 97 10.17 -26.65 19.57
CA THR A 97 11.31 -26.12 18.81
C THR A 97 10.87 -25.14 17.73
N THR A 98 9.79 -25.45 17.00
CA THR A 98 9.25 -24.56 15.96
C THR A 98 8.74 -23.24 16.54
N LEU A 99 7.98 -23.30 17.64
CA LEU A 99 7.46 -22.12 18.33
C LEU A 99 8.59 -21.27 18.91
N THR A 100 9.57 -21.89 19.56
CA THR A 100 10.72 -21.18 20.13
C THR A 100 11.53 -20.49 19.04
N ARG A 101 11.76 -21.17 17.91
CA ARG A 101 12.41 -20.59 16.73
C ARG A 101 11.66 -19.38 16.17
N ALA A 102 10.34 -19.49 16.05
CA ALA A 102 9.48 -18.43 15.53
C ALA A 102 9.43 -17.23 16.49
N ALA A 103 9.27 -17.46 17.79
CA ALA A 103 9.28 -16.42 18.81
C ALA A 103 10.62 -15.69 18.86
N HIS A 104 11.73 -16.43 18.85
CA HIS A 104 13.08 -15.86 18.82
C HIS A 104 13.29 -14.96 17.59
N TYR A 105 12.84 -15.41 16.42
CA TYR A 105 12.91 -14.61 15.19
C TYR A 105 12.01 -13.37 15.25
N LEU A 106 10.76 -13.50 15.70
CA LEU A 106 9.83 -12.39 15.76
C LEU A 106 10.27 -11.33 16.78
N SER A 107 10.83 -11.73 17.93
CA SER A 107 11.42 -10.81 18.91
C SER A 107 12.60 -10.03 18.32
N ALA A 108 13.42 -10.67 17.48
CA ALA A 108 14.49 -9.97 16.76
C ALA A 108 13.97 -8.95 15.75
N LEU A 109 12.72 -9.07 15.28
CA LEU A 109 12.11 -8.11 14.36
C LEU A 109 11.40 -6.92 15.04
N GLN A 110 11.32 -6.89 16.37
CA GLN A 110 10.73 -5.76 17.09
C GLN A 110 11.57 -4.48 16.92
N ALA A 111 10.96 -3.35 16.57
CA ALA A 111 11.63 -2.05 16.53
C ALA A 111 12.03 -1.57 17.94
N SER A 112 12.90 -0.56 17.99
CA SER A 112 13.47 -0.02 19.24
C SER A 112 12.43 0.61 20.19
N ASP A 113 11.30 1.05 19.66
CA ASP A 113 10.16 1.60 20.39
C ASP A 113 9.10 0.54 20.76
N GLY A 114 9.38 -0.74 20.46
CA GLY A 114 8.55 -1.88 20.84
C GLY A 114 7.50 -2.31 19.81
N HIS A 115 7.32 -1.60 18.70
CA HIS A 115 6.37 -2.04 17.65
C HIS A 115 6.99 -3.05 16.69
N TRP A 116 6.17 -3.67 15.84
CA TRP A 116 6.65 -4.47 14.70
C TRP A 116 6.42 -3.71 13.40
N PRO A 117 7.50 -3.27 12.73
CA PRO A 117 7.43 -2.79 11.37
C PRO A 117 6.69 -3.77 10.47
N ALA A 118 5.78 -3.26 9.66
CA ALA A 118 5.11 -4.05 8.65
C ALA A 118 4.77 -3.19 7.44
N GLU A 119 4.88 -3.76 6.26
CA GLU A 119 4.28 -3.20 5.07
C GLU A 119 2.75 -3.34 5.18
N ASN A 120 2.05 -2.21 5.14
CA ASN A 120 0.61 -2.20 4.95
C ASN A 120 0.33 -1.92 3.47
N THR A 121 0.36 -2.97 2.65
CA THR A 121 0.14 -2.84 1.20
C THR A 121 -1.23 -2.22 0.96
N SER A 122 -1.21 -0.99 0.43
CA SER A 122 -2.42 -0.27 0.08
C SER A 122 -3.04 -0.83 -1.21
N PRO A 123 -4.35 -0.67 -1.42
CA PRO A 123 -4.93 -0.92 -2.73
C PRO A 123 -4.19 -0.15 -3.83
N PHE A 124 -4.08 -0.73 -5.03
CA PHE A 124 -3.32 -0.13 -6.13
C PHE A 124 -3.93 1.13 -6.74
N PHE A 125 -4.95 1.70 -6.09
CA PHE A 125 -5.54 2.99 -6.40
C PHE A 125 -5.24 4.07 -5.35
N SER A 126 -4.45 3.82 -4.30
CA SER A 126 -4.16 4.84 -3.27
C SER A 126 -3.05 5.83 -3.68
N LEU A 127 -1.98 5.32 -4.28
CA LEU A 127 -0.82 6.11 -4.68
C LEU A 127 -1.09 7.00 -5.92
N PRO A 128 -1.79 6.53 -6.99
CA PRO A 128 -2.03 7.37 -8.15
C PRO A 128 -2.79 8.69 -7.86
N PRO A 129 -3.87 8.70 -7.05
CA PRO A 129 -4.50 9.94 -6.58
C PRO A 129 -3.55 10.92 -5.91
N LEU A 130 -2.65 10.45 -5.03
CA LEU A 130 -1.66 11.30 -4.38
C LEU A 130 -0.72 11.92 -5.42
N VAL A 131 -0.25 11.14 -6.39
CA VAL A 131 0.58 11.63 -7.50
C VAL A 131 -0.18 12.67 -8.34
N ILE A 132 -1.45 12.44 -8.64
CA ILE A 132 -2.32 13.40 -9.35
C ILE A 132 -2.45 14.71 -8.56
N CYS A 133 -2.77 14.65 -7.26
CA CYS A 133 -2.87 15.83 -6.40
C CYS A 133 -1.55 16.62 -6.34
N LEU A 134 -0.42 15.94 -6.13
CA LEU A 134 0.88 16.59 -6.06
C LEU A 134 1.30 17.18 -7.42
N TYR A 135 0.91 16.56 -8.52
CA TYR A 135 1.11 17.10 -9.86
C TYR A 135 0.31 18.38 -10.08
N ILE A 136 -1.00 18.35 -9.81
CA ILE A 136 -1.90 19.51 -10.00
C ILE A 136 -1.49 20.68 -9.10
N THR A 137 -1.09 20.40 -7.86
CA THR A 137 -0.68 21.44 -6.90
C THR A 137 0.76 21.93 -7.11
N GLY A 138 1.53 21.33 -8.02
CA GLY A 138 2.93 21.70 -8.27
C GLY A 138 3.95 21.21 -7.24
N HIS A 139 3.55 20.35 -6.30
CA HIS A 139 4.40 19.85 -5.20
C HIS A 139 5.07 18.50 -5.49
N LEU A 140 4.86 17.92 -6.67
CA LEU A 140 5.37 16.58 -7.01
C LEU A 140 6.87 16.42 -6.75
N ASN A 141 7.70 17.35 -7.24
CA ASN A 141 9.16 17.28 -7.07
C ASN A 141 9.65 17.77 -5.70
N ILE A 142 8.76 18.39 -4.92
CA ILE A 142 9.06 18.83 -3.54
C ILE A 142 8.90 17.63 -2.60
N ILE A 143 7.83 16.87 -2.77
CA ILE A 143 7.50 15.72 -1.92
C ILE A 143 8.20 14.45 -2.39
N PHE A 144 8.24 14.18 -3.70
CA PHE A 144 8.89 13.00 -4.26
C PHE A 144 10.23 13.34 -4.91
N SER A 145 11.30 12.95 -4.23
CA SER A 145 12.65 12.93 -4.80
C SER A 145 12.73 12.02 -6.04
N ALA A 146 13.84 12.10 -6.79
CA ALA A 146 14.08 11.18 -7.91
C ALA A 146 14.02 9.70 -7.49
N GLU A 147 14.51 9.38 -6.29
CA GLU A 147 14.50 8.01 -5.78
C GLU A 147 13.09 7.55 -5.40
N HIS A 148 12.26 8.41 -4.79
CA HIS A 148 10.85 8.07 -4.56
C HIS A 148 10.15 7.71 -5.87
N ARG A 149 10.34 8.53 -6.92
CA ARG A 149 9.72 8.28 -8.23
C ARG A 149 10.16 6.95 -8.84
N LYS A 150 11.45 6.60 -8.72
CA LYS A 150 11.97 5.29 -9.14
C LYS A 150 11.31 4.13 -8.40
N GLU A 151 11.14 4.22 -7.08
CA GLU A 151 10.49 3.16 -6.29
C GLU A 151 8.98 3.07 -6.58
N ILE A 152 8.31 4.21 -6.79
CA ILE A 152 6.89 4.22 -7.18
C ILE A 152 6.72 3.49 -8.51
N LEU A 153 7.54 3.83 -9.52
CA LEU A 153 7.50 3.16 -10.83
C LEU A 153 7.84 1.67 -10.70
N ARG A 154 8.89 1.31 -9.94
CA ARG A 154 9.24 -0.10 -9.67
C ARG A 154 8.07 -0.86 -9.05
N ASN A 155 7.39 -0.27 -8.06
CA ASN A 155 6.22 -0.89 -7.44
C ASN A 155 5.08 -1.09 -8.45
N ILE A 156 4.85 -0.13 -9.34
CA ILE A 156 3.82 -0.25 -10.40
C ILE A 156 4.17 -1.40 -11.36
N TYR A 157 5.43 -1.48 -11.83
CA TYR A 157 5.86 -2.53 -12.76
C TYR A 157 5.78 -3.93 -12.15
N ASN A 158 6.22 -4.06 -10.91
CA ASN A 158 6.21 -5.31 -10.15
C ASN A 158 4.81 -5.93 -10.00
N HIS A 159 3.77 -5.11 -10.08
CA HIS A 159 2.39 -5.53 -9.84
C HIS A 159 1.50 -5.43 -11.10
N GLN A 160 2.09 -5.17 -12.28
CA GLN A 160 1.36 -5.26 -13.54
C GLN A 160 1.04 -6.73 -13.84
N ASN A 161 -0.23 -7.02 -14.11
CA ASN A 161 -0.66 -8.35 -14.52
C ASN A 161 -0.17 -8.68 -15.95
N GLU A 162 -0.17 -9.96 -16.30
CA GLU A 162 0.30 -10.44 -17.60
C GLU A 162 -0.51 -9.89 -18.77
N ASP A 163 -1.78 -9.58 -18.54
CA ASP A 163 -2.68 -8.93 -19.50
C ASP A 163 -2.36 -7.44 -19.70
N GLY A 164 -1.47 -6.85 -18.89
CA GLY A 164 -1.08 -5.45 -18.95
C GLY A 164 -1.85 -4.52 -18.02
N GLY A 165 -2.82 -5.02 -17.26
CA GLY A 165 -3.61 -4.23 -16.33
C GLY A 165 -3.21 -4.35 -14.85
N TRP A 166 -3.99 -3.73 -13.97
CA TRP A 166 -3.85 -3.81 -12.51
C TRP A 166 -5.20 -4.08 -11.86
N GLY A 167 -5.19 -4.91 -10.81
CA GLY A 167 -6.33 -5.16 -9.95
C GLY A 167 -6.43 -4.21 -8.76
N LEU A 168 -7.43 -4.42 -7.89
CA LEU A 168 -7.59 -3.66 -6.64
C LEU A 168 -6.48 -3.95 -5.63
N HIS A 169 -5.93 -5.16 -5.66
CA HIS A 169 -4.83 -5.63 -4.82
C HIS A 169 -3.89 -6.52 -5.65
N ALA A 170 -2.75 -6.93 -5.07
CA ALA A 170 -1.69 -7.69 -5.74
C ALA A 170 -2.17 -8.97 -6.45
N GLU A 171 -3.17 -9.65 -5.89
CA GLU A 171 -3.74 -10.88 -6.44
C GLU A 171 -5.00 -10.65 -7.29
N GLY A 172 -5.44 -9.40 -7.44
CA GLY A 172 -6.68 -9.07 -8.12
C GLY A 172 -6.56 -9.08 -9.65
N HIS A 173 -7.62 -9.49 -10.32
CA HIS A 173 -7.75 -9.33 -11.77
C HIS A 173 -7.75 -7.87 -12.18
N SER A 174 -7.21 -7.61 -13.38
CA SER A 174 -7.16 -6.28 -13.96
C SER A 174 -8.56 -5.67 -14.09
N ASN A 175 -8.67 -4.39 -13.73
CA ASN A 175 -9.90 -3.62 -13.88
C ASN A 175 -9.64 -2.22 -14.43
N MET A 176 -10.69 -1.59 -14.96
CA MET A 176 -10.59 -0.27 -15.61
C MET A 176 -10.09 0.82 -14.67
N PHE A 177 -10.48 0.77 -13.39
CA PHE A 177 -10.13 1.80 -12.41
C PHE A 177 -8.63 1.80 -12.11
N CYS A 178 -8.10 0.70 -11.61
CA CYS A 178 -6.69 0.60 -11.23
C CYS A 178 -5.77 0.68 -12.46
N THR A 179 -6.16 0.09 -13.59
CA THR A 179 -5.32 0.15 -14.81
C THR A 179 -5.19 1.57 -15.34
N THR A 180 -6.29 2.31 -15.41
CA THR A 180 -6.28 3.72 -15.85
C THR A 180 -5.44 4.58 -14.91
N LEU A 181 -5.64 4.45 -13.60
CA LEU A 181 -4.93 5.26 -12.62
C LEU A 181 -3.43 4.97 -12.60
N ASN A 182 -3.02 3.70 -12.66
CA ASN A 182 -1.60 3.35 -12.73
C ASN A 182 -0.96 3.79 -14.06
N TYR A 183 -1.67 3.70 -15.19
CA TYR A 183 -1.22 4.28 -16.45
C TYR A 183 -0.95 5.79 -16.31
N ILE A 184 -1.91 6.54 -15.80
CA ILE A 184 -1.77 7.99 -15.59
C ILE A 184 -0.61 8.31 -14.63
N CYS A 185 -0.47 7.55 -13.55
CA CYS A 185 0.61 7.68 -12.60
C CYS A 185 1.98 7.57 -13.29
N MET A 186 2.19 6.53 -14.10
CA MET A 186 3.42 6.37 -14.88
C MET A 186 3.66 7.56 -15.82
N ARG A 187 2.61 8.04 -16.51
CA ARG A 187 2.70 9.18 -17.43
C ARG A 187 3.09 10.47 -16.73
N ILE A 188 2.52 10.75 -15.55
CA ILE A 188 2.86 11.93 -14.73
C ILE A 188 4.30 11.84 -14.22
N LEU A 189 4.76 10.64 -13.88
CA LEU A 189 6.12 10.41 -13.38
C LEU A 189 7.20 10.44 -14.47
N GLY A 190 6.81 10.65 -15.74
CA GLY A 190 7.72 10.91 -16.85
C GLY A 190 7.83 9.77 -17.87
N GLU A 191 7.17 8.63 -17.65
CA GLU A 191 7.20 7.54 -18.63
C GLU A 191 6.45 7.93 -19.90
N GLY A 192 7.02 7.63 -21.06
CA GLY A 192 6.42 7.82 -22.39
C GLY A 192 5.12 7.00 -22.59
N PRO A 193 4.32 7.28 -23.64
CA PRO A 193 3.17 6.45 -23.96
C PRO A 193 3.58 5.00 -24.24
N ASP A 194 4.76 4.80 -24.83
CA ASP A 194 5.37 3.49 -25.05
C ASP A 194 6.53 3.22 -24.07
N GLY A 195 6.54 3.94 -22.94
CA GLY A 195 7.55 3.83 -21.89
C GLY A 195 7.22 2.80 -20.82
N GLY A 196 8.04 2.81 -19.78
CA GLY A 196 8.03 1.88 -18.66
C GLY A 196 8.81 0.60 -18.97
N GLN A 197 9.11 -0.15 -17.90
CA GLN A 197 9.75 -1.46 -18.02
C GLN A 197 8.89 -2.37 -18.91
N GLU A 198 9.52 -3.04 -19.87
CA GLU A 198 8.84 -3.96 -20.81
C GLU A 198 7.59 -3.36 -21.49
N ASN A 199 7.61 -2.06 -21.83
CA ASN A 199 6.50 -1.33 -22.44
C ASN A 199 5.22 -1.34 -21.58
N SER A 200 5.34 -1.28 -20.25
CA SER A 200 4.20 -1.28 -19.32
C SER A 200 3.13 -0.27 -19.71
N CYS A 201 3.48 0.94 -20.15
CA CYS A 201 2.50 1.95 -20.55
C CYS A 201 1.71 1.53 -21.80
N ALA A 202 2.38 0.95 -22.81
CA ALA A 202 1.72 0.49 -24.02
C ALA A 202 0.76 -0.67 -23.73
N LYS A 203 1.18 -1.63 -22.90
CA LYS A 203 0.35 -2.76 -22.45
C LYS A 203 -0.89 -2.28 -21.70
N ALA A 204 -0.72 -1.34 -20.76
CA ALA A 204 -1.81 -0.73 -20.02
C ALA A 204 -2.81 -0.01 -20.92
N ARG A 205 -2.31 0.82 -21.86
CA ARG A 205 -3.15 1.52 -22.83
C ARG A 205 -3.92 0.53 -23.71
N LYS A 206 -3.24 -0.51 -24.20
CA LYS A 206 -3.89 -1.57 -24.98
C LYS A 206 -5.00 -2.25 -24.18
N TRP A 207 -4.72 -2.64 -22.93
CA TRP A 207 -5.72 -3.25 -22.06
C TRP A 207 -6.95 -2.34 -21.89
N VAL A 208 -6.76 -1.04 -21.62
CA VAL A 208 -7.87 -0.08 -21.49
C VAL A 208 -8.70 0.00 -22.77
N LEU A 209 -8.06 0.07 -23.94
CA LEU A 209 -8.75 0.16 -25.23
C LEU A 209 -9.51 -1.13 -25.57
N ASP A 210 -8.92 -2.29 -25.32
CA ASP A 210 -9.54 -3.60 -25.57
C ASP A 210 -10.77 -3.85 -24.69
N HIS A 211 -10.90 -3.15 -23.55
CA HIS A 211 -12.01 -3.28 -22.60
C HIS A 211 -13.04 -2.12 -22.69
N GLY A 212 -13.16 -1.50 -23.86
CA GLY A 212 -14.18 -0.47 -24.13
C GLY A 212 -13.74 0.96 -23.82
N GLY A 213 -12.51 1.15 -23.35
CA GLY A 213 -11.93 2.46 -23.07
C GLY A 213 -12.33 3.03 -21.70
N VAL A 214 -11.74 4.19 -21.41
CA VAL A 214 -11.80 4.81 -20.08
C VAL A 214 -13.20 5.28 -19.67
N THR A 215 -14.15 5.40 -20.61
CA THR A 215 -15.53 5.81 -20.32
C THR A 215 -16.28 4.81 -19.43
N TYR A 216 -15.84 3.55 -19.38
CA TYR A 216 -16.35 2.48 -18.52
C TYR A 216 -15.76 2.50 -17.10
N ILE A 217 -14.91 3.49 -16.77
CA ILE A 217 -14.33 3.62 -15.44
C ILE A 217 -15.43 3.90 -14.38
N PRO A 218 -15.34 3.32 -13.17
CA PRO A 218 -16.26 3.61 -12.06
C PRO A 218 -16.31 5.10 -11.69
N SER A 219 -17.35 5.51 -10.94
CA SER A 219 -17.61 6.91 -10.56
C SER A 219 -16.40 7.62 -9.93
N TRP A 220 -15.69 6.97 -9.01
CA TRP A 220 -14.48 7.52 -8.40
C TRP A 220 -13.37 7.78 -9.43
N GLY A 221 -13.23 6.89 -10.41
CA GLY A 221 -12.30 7.10 -11.52
C GLY A 221 -12.69 8.29 -12.37
N LYS A 222 -13.97 8.46 -12.70
CA LYS A 222 -14.44 9.64 -13.43
C LYS A 222 -14.11 10.92 -12.67
N THR A 223 -14.35 10.96 -11.35
CA THR A 223 -13.99 12.10 -10.50
C THR A 223 -12.50 12.42 -10.58
N TRP A 224 -11.61 11.43 -10.44
CA TRP A 224 -10.16 11.66 -10.55
C TRP A 224 -9.72 12.15 -11.93
N LEU A 225 -10.32 11.64 -13.01
CA LEU A 225 -10.05 12.11 -14.36
C LEU A 225 -10.56 13.53 -14.60
N SER A 226 -11.72 13.88 -14.04
CA SER A 226 -12.26 15.25 -14.11
C SER A 226 -11.43 16.25 -13.31
N ILE A 227 -10.93 15.84 -12.13
CA ILE A 227 -9.96 16.63 -11.34
C ILE A 227 -8.68 16.88 -12.15
N LEU A 228 -8.19 15.86 -12.87
CA LEU A 228 -7.02 15.99 -13.75
C LEU A 228 -7.32 16.81 -15.03
N GLY A 229 -8.59 17.06 -15.36
CA GLY A 229 -8.99 17.72 -16.61
C GLY A 229 -9.01 16.81 -17.84
N ALA A 230 -8.97 15.48 -17.64
CA ALA A 230 -8.99 14.48 -18.70
C ALA A 230 -10.39 13.89 -18.98
N PHE A 231 -11.41 14.32 -18.21
CA PHE A 231 -12.80 13.89 -18.36
C PHE A 231 -13.73 15.07 -18.03
N GLU A 232 -14.88 15.15 -18.70
CA GLU A 232 -15.84 16.22 -18.45
C GLU A 232 -16.64 15.97 -17.16
N TRP A 233 -16.75 16.98 -16.30
CA TRP A 233 -17.54 16.90 -15.07
C TRP A 233 -19.02 16.52 -15.31
N ALA A 234 -19.57 16.85 -16.48
CA ALA A 234 -20.93 16.49 -16.88
C ALA A 234 -21.14 14.96 -16.99
N GLY A 235 -20.08 14.16 -17.16
CA GLY A 235 -20.16 12.70 -17.19
C GLY A 235 -20.09 12.03 -15.81
N CYS A 236 -19.92 12.80 -14.74
CA CYS A 236 -19.93 12.33 -13.36
C CYS A 236 -21.34 12.38 -12.76
N ASN A 237 -21.69 11.42 -11.91
CA ASN A 237 -22.88 11.54 -11.08
C ASN A 237 -22.70 12.71 -10.10
N PRO A 238 -23.70 13.58 -9.90
CA PRO A 238 -23.59 14.70 -8.99
C PRO A 238 -23.41 14.23 -7.56
N MET A 239 -22.51 14.90 -6.82
CA MET A 239 -22.31 14.74 -5.38
C MET A 239 -22.69 16.07 -4.70
N PRO A 240 -23.99 16.35 -4.51
CA PRO A 240 -24.44 17.67 -4.08
C PRO A 240 -24.01 17.95 -2.63
N PRO A 241 -23.26 19.04 -2.36
CA PRO A 241 -22.88 19.42 -1.00
C PRO A 241 -24.09 19.79 -0.14
N GLU A 242 -25.25 20.07 -0.73
CA GLU A 242 -26.50 20.41 -0.05
C GLU A 242 -26.97 19.31 0.91
N PHE A 243 -26.55 18.05 0.72
CA PHE A 243 -26.83 16.98 1.67
C PHE A 243 -26.28 17.25 3.08
N TRP A 244 -25.21 18.04 3.21
CA TRP A 244 -24.65 18.46 4.50
C TRP A 244 -25.49 19.55 5.20
N ILE A 245 -26.36 20.25 4.47
CA ILE A 245 -27.24 21.30 4.99
C ILE A 245 -28.60 20.72 5.41
N ALA A 246 -28.94 19.54 4.89
CA ALA A 246 -30.20 18.87 5.17
C ALA A 246 -30.36 18.62 6.69
N PRO A 247 -31.57 18.65 7.24
CA PRO A 247 -31.78 18.29 8.64
C PRO A 247 -31.25 16.90 8.96
N SER A 248 -30.54 16.77 10.08
CA SER A 248 -29.84 15.54 10.46
C SER A 248 -30.75 14.34 10.75
N PHE A 249 -32.08 14.51 10.75
CA PHE A 249 -33.06 13.43 10.89
C PHE A 249 -33.44 12.78 9.54
N LEU A 250 -33.04 13.36 8.41
CA LEU A 250 -33.32 12.81 7.09
C LEU A 250 -32.39 11.61 6.80
N PRO A 251 -32.89 10.53 6.18
CA PRO A 251 -32.12 9.30 5.97
C PRO A 251 -30.93 9.46 5.00
N MET A 252 -30.90 10.53 4.21
CA MET A 252 -29.80 10.85 3.29
C MET A 252 -28.73 11.76 3.91
N HIS A 253 -28.93 12.22 5.16
CA HIS A 253 -27.98 13.10 5.81
C HIS A 253 -26.65 12.36 6.07
N PRO A 254 -25.48 12.95 5.75
CA PRO A 254 -24.19 12.29 5.90
C PRO A 254 -23.87 11.76 7.31
N ALA A 255 -24.50 12.31 8.36
CA ALA A 255 -24.33 11.83 9.73
C ALA A 255 -24.86 10.41 10.00
N TYR A 256 -25.79 9.90 9.17
CA TYR A 256 -26.20 8.49 9.23
C TYR A 256 -25.24 7.57 8.49
N GLY A 257 -24.15 8.10 7.95
CA GLY A 257 -23.13 7.31 7.31
C GLY A 257 -22.23 6.52 8.28
N THR A 258 -21.80 5.31 7.91
CA THR A 258 -20.70 4.57 8.53
C THR A 258 -19.50 5.45 8.30
N ILE A 259 -18.63 5.53 9.30
CA ILE A 259 -17.40 6.33 9.26
C ILE A 259 -16.57 6.07 7.99
N PHE A 260 -16.74 4.89 7.35
CA PHE A 260 -16.11 4.54 6.07
C PHE A 260 -17.03 4.49 4.84
N THR A 261 -18.37 4.54 4.96
CA THR A 261 -19.28 4.56 3.80
C THR A 261 -20.65 5.18 3.97
N GLY A 262 -21.39 4.99 5.06
CA GLY A 262 -22.84 5.16 4.92
C GLY A 262 -23.88 4.45 5.80
N GLN A 263 -23.58 3.63 6.82
CA GLN A 263 -24.56 3.07 7.75
C GLN A 263 -24.39 3.46 9.24
N PRO A 264 -25.49 3.78 9.95
CA PRO A 264 -25.48 3.91 11.39
C PRO A 264 -25.48 2.52 12.03
N ASP A 265 -24.79 2.41 13.16
CA ASP A 265 -24.93 1.30 14.09
C ASP A 265 -26.41 1.18 14.53
N GLN A 266 -27.08 0.08 14.18
CA GLN A 266 -28.46 -0.20 14.62
C GLN A 266 -28.51 -0.70 16.08
N SER A 267 -27.45 -0.56 16.88
CA SER A 267 -27.44 -1.01 18.27
C SER A 267 -28.18 -0.08 19.25
N SER A 268 -28.55 1.15 18.86
CA SER A 268 -29.13 2.13 19.81
C SER A 268 -30.67 2.20 19.85
N THR A 269 -31.40 1.28 19.22
CA THR A 269 -32.87 1.19 19.36
C THR A 269 -33.28 -0.13 20.01
N LEU A 270 -32.94 -0.30 21.28
CA LEU A 270 -33.71 -1.15 22.19
C LEU A 270 -34.50 -0.21 23.12
N PRO A 271 -35.85 -0.26 23.12
CA PRO A 271 -36.62 0.53 24.07
C PRO A 271 -36.31 0.05 25.48
N SER A 272 -36.02 1.00 26.37
CA SER A 272 -35.91 0.79 27.80
C SER A 272 -37.17 0.08 28.29
N VAL A 273 -37.02 -1.18 28.69
CA VAL A 273 -38.05 -1.88 29.47
C VAL A 273 -38.05 -1.22 30.84
N ASP A 274 -39.04 -0.37 31.09
CA ASP A 274 -39.37 0.12 32.42
C ASP A 274 -39.61 -1.08 33.34
N ARG A 275 -38.67 -1.30 34.28
CA ARG A 275 -38.91 -2.12 35.46
C ARG A 275 -39.31 -1.20 36.60
N THR A 276 -40.61 -0.97 36.73
CA THR A 276 -41.23 -0.59 38.00
C THR A 276 -42.59 -1.27 38.11
N THR A 277 -42.79 -1.89 39.28
CA THR A 277 -43.94 -2.67 39.81
C THR A 277 -44.21 -4.03 39.19
#